data_AF-A0AAJ7S2N6-F1
#
_entry.id   AF-A0AAJ7S2N6-F1
#
_cell.length_a   1.000
_cell.length_b   1.000
_cell.length_c   1.000
_cell.angle_alpha   90.00
_cell.angle_beta   90.00
_cell.angle_gamma   90.00
#
_symmetry.space_group_name_H-M   'P 1'
#
loop_
_entity.id
_entity.type
_entity.pdbx_description
1 polymer ?
#
loop_
_entity_poly.entity_id
_entity_poly.type
_entity_poly.pdbx_seq_one_letter_code
_entity_poly.pdbx_strand_id
1 'polypeptide(L)'
;MNESTQGFVYFTFGSMVKIESMPRHYLEIFYKSLANIAPIRVLLKIAKPDELPPGLSSNVHVLTWLPQVKVLKHPNLKAFITHGGLMGTQEAIHYGVPLLGIPLFADQFTNIETYVRLN
;
A
#
# COMPACT_ATOMS: atom_id res chain seq x y z
N MET A 1 8.85 11.50 1.15
CA MET A 1 9.74 10.34 0.94
C MET A 1 11.15 10.64 1.44
N ASN A 2 11.84 11.63 0.85
CA ASN A 2 13.23 11.99 1.22
C ASN A 2 13.40 12.44 2.68
N GLU A 3 12.43 13.18 3.22
CA GLU A 3 12.47 13.70 4.60
C GLU A 3 12.13 12.66 5.68
N SER A 4 11.74 11.44 5.29
CA SER A 4 11.34 10.43 6.27
C SER A 4 12.57 9.74 6.87
N THR A 5 12.95 10.11 8.08
CA THR A 5 14.11 9.55 8.80
C THR A 5 13.90 8.09 9.22
N GLN A 6 12.65 7.66 9.39
CA GLN A 6 12.28 6.28 9.77
C GLN A 6 11.82 5.44 8.57
N GLY A 7 11.96 5.97 7.35
CA GLY A 7 11.44 5.34 6.14
C GLY A 7 9.93 5.52 5.98
N PHE A 8 9.36 4.86 4.97
CA PHE A 8 7.94 4.91 4.71
C PHE A 8 7.42 3.61 4.12
N VAL A 9 6.11 3.40 4.20
CA VAL A 9 5.39 2.30 3.55
C VAL A 9 4.57 2.84 2.39
N TYR A 10 4.48 2.09 1.30
CA TYR A 10 3.57 2.40 0.19
C TYR A 10 2.38 1.44 0.22
N PHE A 11 1.16 1.96 0.09
CA PHE A 11 -0.07 1.17 0.13
C PHE A 11 -1.00 1.53 -1.04
N THR A 12 -1.40 0.51 -1.81
CA THR A 12 -2.41 0.61 -2.87
C THR A 12 -3.09 -0.74 -3.15
N PHE A 13 -4.33 -0.72 -3.62
CA PHE A 13 -4.99 -1.90 -4.23
C PHE A 13 -5.08 -1.81 -5.76
N GLY A 14 -4.18 -1.03 -6.38
CA GLY A 14 -4.09 -0.91 -7.83
C GLY A 14 -5.00 0.18 -8.39
N SER A 15 -5.61 -0.09 -9.53
CA SER A 15 -6.50 0.85 -10.25
C SER A 15 -7.98 0.46 -10.16
N MET A 16 -8.28 -0.81 -9.94
CA MET A 16 -9.64 -1.35 -10.01
C MET A 16 -10.37 -1.28 -8.66
N VAL A 17 -9.64 -1.39 -7.57
CA VAL A 17 -10.20 -1.37 -6.21
C VAL A 17 -10.06 0.02 -5.62
N LYS A 18 -11.20 0.55 -5.17
CA LYS A 18 -11.29 1.84 -4.47
C LYS A 18 -11.36 1.55 -2.97
N ILE A 19 -10.28 1.83 -2.26
CA ILE A 19 -10.23 1.66 -0.79
C ILE A 19 -11.28 2.57 -0.15
N GLU A 20 -11.39 3.79 -0.64
CA GLU A 20 -12.31 4.82 -0.20
C GLU A 20 -13.81 4.42 -0.28
N SER A 21 -14.16 3.44 -1.12
CA SER A 21 -15.53 2.95 -1.22
C SER A 21 -15.80 1.68 -0.40
N MET A 22 -14.84 1.22 0.40
CA MET A 22 -15.02 0.04 1.24
C MET A 22 -15.99 0.33 2.41
N PRO A 23 -16.67 -0.71 2.93
CA PRO A 23 -17.49 -0.56 4.13
C PRO A 23 -16.71 0.08 5.29
N ARG A 24 -17.40 0.95 6.04
CA ARG A 24 -16.85 1.74 7.15
C ARG A 24 -15.95 0.92 8.09
N HIS A 25 -16.38 -0.29 8.46
CA HIS A 25 -15.64 -1.14 9.40
C HIS A 25 -14.27 -1.59 8.87
N TYR A 26 -14.12 -1.82 7.55
CA TYR A 26 -12.81 -2.11 6.94
C TYR A 26 -11.91 -0.88 6.93
N LEU A 27 -12.47 0.28 6.58
CA LEU A 27 -11.74 1.56 6.63
C LEU A 27 -11.20 1.83 8.05
N GLU A 28 -12.01 1.57 9.08
CA GLU A 28 -11.59 1.75 10.47
C GLU A 28 -10.48 0.78 10.89
N ILE A 29 -10.48 -0.45 10.37
CA ILE A 29 -9.37 -1.40 10.58
C ILE A 29 -8.08 -0.84 9.94
N PHE A 30 -8.15 -0.36 8.70
CA PHE A 30 -6.98 0.26 8.06
C PHE A 30 -6.51 1.49 8.82
N TYR A 31 -7.41 2.39 9.23
CA TYR A 31 -7.04 3.61 9.94
C TYR A 31 -6.32 3.29 11.25
N LYS A 32 -6.85 2.36 12.05
CA LYS A 32 -6.21 1.90 13.29
C LYS A 32 -4.84 1.27 13.01
N SER A 33 -4.75 0.41 12.00
CA SER A 33 -3.51 -0.30 11.66
C SER A 33 -2.42 0.65 11.18
N LEU A 34 -2.76 1.62 10.33
CA LEU A 34 -1.82 2.61 9.80
C LEU A 34 -1.42 3.64 10.87
N ALA A 35 -2.30 3.94 11.83
CA ALA A 35 -1.95 4.76 12.99
C ALA A 35 -0.95 4.05 13.91
N ASN A 36 -1.11 2.74 14.13
CA ASN A 36 -0.25 1.95 15.02
C ASN A 36 1.21 1.85 14.56
N ILE A 37 1.49 2.09 13.28
CA ILE A 37 2.86 2.10 12.74
C ILE A 37 3.49 3.49 12.75
N ALA A 38 2.79 4.52 13.23
CA ALA A 38 3.40 5.81 13.45
C ALA A 38 4.60 5.66 14.40
N PRO A 39 5.70 6.41 14.19
CA PRO A 39 5.86 7.55 13.26
C PRO A 39 6.24 7.19 11.81
N ILE A 40 6.23 5.91 11.39
CA ILE A 40 6.50 5.55 9.99
C ILE A 40 5.44 6.18 9.09
N ARG A 41 5.89 6.92 8.07
CA ARG A 41 4.98 7.55 7.10
C ARG A 41 4.36 6.50 6.18
N VAL A 42 3.11 6.70 5.79
CA VAL A 42 2.40 5.86 4.82
C VAL A 42 2.05 6.70 3.61
N LEU A 43 2.42 6.24 2.42
CA LEU A 43 1.89 6.76 1.17
C LEU A 43 0.70 5.89 0.77
N LEU A 44 -0.51 6.42 0.90
CA LEU A 44 -1.74 5.73 0.50
C LEU A 44 -2.20 6.25 -0.86
N LYS A 45 -2.23 5.39 -1.87
CA LYS A 45 -2.74 5.74 -3.20
C LYS A 45 -4.17 5.25 -3.40
N ILE A 46 -5.09 6.18 -3.63
CA ILE A 46 -6.52 5.93 -3.89
C ILE A 46 -7.05 6.88 -4.97
N ALA A 47 -8.23 6.65 -5.54
CA ALA A 47 -8.71 7.48 -6.66
C ALA A 47 -9.37 8.78 -6.19
N LYS A 48 -10.13 8.74 -5.09
CA LYS A 48 -10.96 9.83 -4.59
C LYS A 48 -10.80 10.07 -3.08
N PRO A 49 -9.82 10.89 -2.67
CA PRO A 49 -9.55 11.19 -1.26
C PRO A 49 -10.72 11.85 -0.52
N ASP A 50 -11.57 12.56 -1.24
CA ASP A 50 -12.76 13.24 -0.74
C ASP A 50 -13.88 12.28 -0.30
N GLU A 51 -13.87 11.03 -0.80
CA GLU A 51 -14.82 9.98 -0.36
C GLU A 51 -14.36 9.30 0.94
N LEU A 52 -13.15 9.58 1.44
CA LEU A 52 -12.69 9.02 2.71
C LEU A 52 -13.42 9.65 3.91
N PRO A 53 -13.86 8.84 4.88
CA PRO A 53 -14.36 9.36 6.13
C PRO A 53 -13.25 10.00 6.99
N PRO A 54 -13.61 10.89 7.92
CA PRO A 54 -12.65 11.45 8.87
C PRO A 54 -12.07 10.37 9.79
N GLY A 55 -10.88 10.64 10.34
CA GLY A 55 -10.18 9.75 11.27
C GLY A 55 -8.87 9.15 10.74
N LEU A 56 -8.45 9.54 9.52
CA LEU A 56 -7.16 9.12 8.98
C LEU A 56 -6.02 9.75 9.79
N SER A 57 -5.03 8.93 10.17
CA SER A 57 -3.89 9.36 10.99
C SER A 57 -2.95 10.32 10.23
N SER A 58 -2.30 11.22 10.96
CA SER A 58 -1.43 12.27 10.39
C SER A 58 -0.14 11.74 9.73
N ASN A 59 0.27 10.50 10.03
CA ASN A 59 1.38 9.84 9.35
C ASN A 59 1.00 9.30 7.95
N VAL A 60 -0.28 9.34 7.58
CA VAL A 60 -0.76 8.86 6.27
C VAL A 60 -0.90 10.04 5.31
N HIS A 61 -0.18 9.96 4.19
CA HIS A 61 -0.26 10.91 3.09
C HIS A 61 -1.01 10.27 1.93
N VAL A 62 -2.18 10.85 1.62
CA VAL A 62 -3.03 10.38 0.54
C VAL A 62 -2.62 11.01 -0.79
N LEU A 63 -2.50 10.19 -1.83
CA LEU A 63 -2.13 10.60 -3.18
C LEU A 63 -3.10 9.97 -4.18
N THR A 64 -3.48 10.70 -5.23
CA THR A 64 -4.31 10.16 -6.31
C THR A 64 -3.50 9.40 -7.36
N TRP A 65 -2.27 9.85 -7.56
CA TRP A 65 -1.35 9.29 -8.54
C TRP A 65 0.11 9.52 -8.14
N LEU A 66 0.97 8.59 -8.51
CA LEU A 66 2.41 8.67 -8.33
C LEU A 66 3.13 7.71 -9.31
N PRO A 67 4.39 8.00 -9.68
CA PRO A 67 5.21 7.06 -10.45
C PRO A 67 5.64 5.87 -9.57
N GLN A 68 4.87 4.78 -9.61
CA GLN A 68 5.05 3.62 -8.73
C GLN A 68 6.48 3.07 -8.72
N VAL A 69 7.07 2.84 -9.90
CA VAL A 69 8.47 2.38 -10.03
C VAL A 69 9.46 3.27 -9.29
N LYS A 70 9.27 4.60 -9.32
CA LYS A 70 10.15 5.54 -8.59
C LYS A 70 10.00 5.38 -7.07
N VAL A 71 8.80 5.08 -6.60
CA VAL A 71 8.54 4.83 -5.18
C VAL A 71 9.08 3.49 -4.74
N LEU A 72 8.89 2.44 -5.54
CA LEU A 72 9.43 1.11 -5.29
C LEU A 72 10.97 1.08 -5.27
N LYS A 73 11.62 1.88 -6.13
CA LYS A 73 13.09 2.03 -6.14
C LYS A 73 13.64 2.91 -5.00
N HIS A 74 12.80 3.57 -4.22
CA HIS A 74 13.26 4.58 -3.27
C HIS A 74 13.95 3.93 -2.05
N PRO A 75 15.16 4.37 -1.65
CA PRO A 75 15.95 3.70 -0.59
C PRO A 75 15.29 3.71 0.80
N ASN A 76 14.46 4.72 1.08
CA ASN A 76 13.69 4.81 2.33
C ASN A 76 12.40 3.98 2.36
N LEU A 77 12.02 3.28 1.27
CA LEU A 77 10.85 2.41 1.28
C LEU A 77 11.13 1.19 2.17
N LYS A 78 10.22 0.91 3.10
CA LYS A 78 10.34 -0.21 4.04
C LYS A 78 9.53 -1.44 3.61
N ALA A 79 8.35 -1.21 3.06
CA ALA A 79 7.47 -2.27 2.58
C ALA A 79 6.43 -1.73 1.60
N PHE A 80 5.90 -2.63 0.76
CA PHE A 80 4.80 -2.36 -0.16
C PHE A 80 3.57 -3.21 0.20
N ILE A 81 2.50 -2.53 0.62
CA ILE A 81 1.18 -3.13 0.87
C ILE A 81 0.41 -3.14 -0.44
N THR A 82 0.06 -4.32 -0.93
CA THR A 82 -0.49 -4.51 -2.27
C THR A 82 -1.59 -5.54 -2.30
N HIS A 83 -2.54 -5.37 -3.22
CA HIS A 83 -3.52 -6.41 -3.56
C HIS A 83 -2.92 -7.64 -4.25
N GLY A 84 -1.64 -7.65 -4.63
CA GLY A 84 -1.02 -8.81 -5.29
C GLY A 84 -1.18 -8.87 -6.81
N GLY A 85 -1.59 -7.78 -7.46
CA GLY A 85 -1.65 -7.71 -8.92
C GLY A 85 -0.27 -7.84 -9.58
N LEU A 86 -0.20 -8.62 -10.67
CA LEU A 86 1.02 -9.11 -11.30
C LEU A 86 2.09 -8.04 -11.58
N MET A 87 1.71 -6.91 -12.20
CA MET A 87 2.69 -5.88 -12.59
C MET A 87 3.34 -5.23 -11.37
N GLY A 88 2.54 -4.84 -10.37
CA GLY A 88 3.07 -4.17 -9.18
C GLY A 88 3.94 -5.08 -8.33
N THR A 89 3.63 -6.37 -8.27
CA THR A 89 4.45 -7.35 -7.54
C THR A 89 5.73 -7.67 -8.29
N GLN A 90 5.72 -7.79 -9.62
CA GLN A 90 6.95 -7.95 -10.42
C GLN A 90 7.91 -6.76 -10.24
N GLU A 91 7.40 -5.52 -10.26
CA GLU A 91 8.22 -4.33 -10.00
C GLU A 91 8.84 -4.36 -8.60
N ALA A 92 8.05 -4.72 -7.58
CA ALA A 92 8.52 -4.79 -6.21
C ALA A 92 9.59 -5.87 -6.02
N ILE A 93 9.39 -7.05 -6.61
CA ILE A 93 10.37 -8.15 -6.61
C ILE A 93 11.66 -7.71 -7.31
N HIS A 94 11.56 -7.06 -8.47
CA HIS A 94 12.72 -6.57 -9.21
C HIS A 94 13.58 -5.59 -8.40
N TYR A 95 12.96 -4.74 -7.57
CA TYR A 95 13.67 -3.80 -6.69
C TYR A 95 13.93 -4.33 -5.27
N GLY A 96 13.66 -5.61 -5.00
CA GLY A 96 13.92 -6.22 -3.69
C GLY A 96 13.07 -5.64 -2.55
N VAL A 97 11.86 -5.17 -2.85
CA VAL A 97 10.96 -4.54 -1.87
C VAL A 97 10.16 -5.60 -1.12
N PRO A 98 10.16 -5.59 0.23
CA PRO A 98 9.29 -6.47 1.02
C PRO A 98 7.80 -6.23 0.73
N LEU A 99 7.05 -7.32 0.52
CA LEU A 99 5.62 -7.30 0.20
C LEU A 99 4.75 -7.65 1.41
N LEU A 100 3.67 -6.90 1.61
CA LEU A 100 2.51 -7.31 2.41
C LEU A 100 1.31 -7.47 1.47
N GLY A 101 0.96 -8.72 1.15
CA GLY A 101 -0.13 -9.05 0.23
C GLY A 101 -1.50 -9.11 0.92
N ILE A 102 -2.49 -8.43 0.37
CA ILE A 102 -3.91 -8.53 0.75
C ILE A 102 -4.71 -8.84 -0.51
N PRO A 103 -4.76 -10.10 -0.97
CA PRO A 103 -5.46 -10.45 -2.20
C PRO A 103 -6.98 -10.25 -2.06
N LEU A 104 -7.61 -9.76 -3.12
CA LEU A 104 -9.03 -9.42 -3.14
C LEU A 104 -9.83 -10.24 -4.15
N PHE A 105 -9.27 -10.53 -5.33
CA PHE A 105 -9.94 -11.32 -6.38
C PHE A 105 -8.96 -11.91 -7.40
N ALA A 106 -9.45 -12.88 -8.18
CA ALA A 106 -8.77 -13.47 -9.33
C ALA A 106 -7.35 -13.98 -9.01
N ASP A 107 -6.38 -13.67 -9.88
CA ASP A 107 -5.00 -14.14 -9.83
C ASP A 107 -4.21 -13.65 -8.61
N GLN A 108 -4.71 -12.61 -7.92
CA GLN A 108 -4.06 -12.02 -6.75
C GLN A 108 -3.75 -13.04 -5.66
N PHE A 109 -4.67 -13.98 -5.40
CA PHE A 109 -4.48 -15.03 -4.40
C PHE A 109 -3.30 -15.94 -4.77
N THR A 110 -3.30 -16.46 -5.99
CA THR A 110 -2.24 -17.33 -6.51
C THR A 110 -0.89 -16.61 -6.56
N ASN A 111 -0.87 -15.34 -6.95
CA ASN A 111 0.35 -14.52 -6.98
C ASN A 111 0.96 -14.42 -5.58
N ILE A 112 0.17 -13.97 -4.58
CA ILE A 112 0.66 -13.83 -3.20
C ILE A 112 1.09 -15.17 -2.61
N GLU A 113 0.32 -16.23 -2.81
CA GLU A 113 0.69 -17.57 -2.32
C GLU A 113 2.03 -18.03 -2.93
N THR A 114 2.24 -17.79 -4.22
CA THR A 114 3.50 -18.12 -4.90
C THR A 114 4.68 -17.37 -4.27
N TYR A 115 4.53 -16.07 -3.99
CA TYR A 115 5.62 -15.28 -3.39
C TYR A 115 5.93 -15.70 -1.96
N VAL A 116 4.93 -16.09 -1.17
CA VAL A 116 5.15 -16.61 0.19
C VAL A 116 5.92 -17.92 0.15
N ARG A 117 5.65 -18.81 -0.82
CA ARG A 117 6.33 -20.11 -0.97
C ARG A 117 7.79 -19.99 -1.42
N LEU A 118 8.18 -18.87 -2.03
CA LEU A 118 9.51 -18.65 -2.58
C LEU A 118 10.45 -17.87 -1.65
N ASN A 119 9.95 -17.47 -0.47
CA ASN A 119 10.74 -16.88 0.62
C ASN A 119 11.26 -17.96 1.58
#